data_AF-E9D0D8-F1
#
_entry.id   AF-E9D0D8-F1
#
_cell.length_a   1.000
_cell.length_b   1.000
_cell.length_c   1.000
_cell.angle_alpha   90.00
_cell.angle_beta   90.00
_cell.angle_gamma   90.00
#
_symmetry.space_group_name_H-M   'P 1'
#
loop_
_entity.id
_entity.type
_entity.pdbx_description
1 polymer ?
#
loop_
_entity_poly.entity_id
_entity_poly.type
_entity_poly.pdbx_seq_one_letter_code
_entity_poly.pdbx_strand_id
1 'polypeptide(L)'
;MPLPRKRRADDSESDDEYQSPEPSNAQSRRRTAVDSFIANDSDEEDDSQLGATQVLGVNPMVKKMVRLALASEYSRQVIRRNDISQKVLGEGSRQFKAAFAGAQDVLKNVFGMQMIEQPMKDRLTVSQRRAAQRVDKPSSSSKSWTLVSTLPPEYRIPEILPPTKAPSSATESSYVALYTFIISLITLSGGSLAEQKLDRYLRRVNADTYTPLDRTEKLLTRLCKDGYLVRNRDVDGGEEVVEYLVGPRGKIEVGTEGVAGLTREVYGYGRVNRARGQDDDGDDDEAMEEFEQRLRRSLGFSDMGAPRGAQERGEAASQSGQPARRPRRITNIEDGDDGDD
;
A
#
# COMPACT_ATOMS: atom_id res chain seq x y z
N MET A 1 23.22 -43.64 -40.96
CA MET A 1 22.90 -44.37 -42.22
C MET A 1 21.38 -44.38 -42.38
N PRO A 2 20.79 -44.21 -43.57
CA PRO A 2 21.41 -44.00 -44.89
C PRO A 2 21.09 -42.61 -45.53
N LEU A 3 21.28 -42.49 -46.85
CA LEU A 3 21.17 -41.30 -47.72
C LEU A 3 19.96 -41.43 -48.71
N PRO A 4 19.92 -40.83 -49.93
CA PRO A 4 19.53 -39.43 -50.25
C PRO A 4 18.55 -39.26 -51.46
N ARG A 5 18.13 -38.01 -51.77
CA ARG A 5 17.85 -37.43 -53.14
C ARG A 5 17.43 -35.93 -52.97
N LYS A 6 17.88 -34.88 -53.70
CA LYS A 6 18.22 -34.57 -55.12
C LYS A 6 16.95 -34.47 -56.01
N ARG A 7 16.65 -33.39 -56.78
CA ARG A 7 17.49 -32.38 -57.50
C ARG A 7 16.79 -31.00 -57.75
N ARG A 8 17.62 -29.96 -58.02
CA ARG A 8 17.44 -28.77 -58.92
C ARG A 8 16.40 -27.68 -58.52
N ALA A 9 16.57 -26.39 -58.88
CA ALA A 9 17.67 -25.66 -59.57
C ALA A 9 17.66 -24.15 -59.20
N ASP A 10 18.82 -23.50 -59.36
CA ASP A 10 19.17 -22.14 -59.87
C ASP A 10 18.09 -21.00 -59.78
N ASP A 11 18.40 -19.72 -59.53
CA ASP A 11 19.66 -18.93 -59.45
C ASP A 11 19.34 -17.58 -58.70
N SER A 12 20.13 -16.50 -58.51
CA SER A 12 21.51 -16.07 -58.87
C SER A 12 21.91 -14.80 -58.05
N GLU A 13 23.23 -14.50 -57.93
CA GLU A 13 23.87 -13.19 -57.57
C GLU A 13 23.63 -12.58 -56.15
N SER A 14 24.50 -11.75 -55.54
CA SER A 14 25.98 -11.54 -55.62
C SER A 14 26.42 -10.59 -54.49
N ASP A 15 27.44 -10.94 -53.68
CA ASP A 15 28.13 -10.03 -52.75
C ASP A 15 29.47 -10.69 -52.31
N ASP A 16 30.59 -9.95 -52.24
CA ASP A 16 31.92 -10.52 -51.90
C ASP A 16 32.88 -9.50 -51.25
N GLU A 17 33.70 -9.96 -50.30
CA GLU A 17 34.60 -9.13 -49.45
C GLU A 17 36.00 -8.86 -50.08
N TYR A 18 36.70 -7.83 -49.58
CA TYR A 18 38.18 -7.80 -49.58
C TYR A 18 38.74 -7.22 -48.27
N GLN A 19 39.93 -7.69 -47.86
CA GLN A 19 40.33 -7.77 -46.45
C GLN A 19 41.85 -7.54 -46.22
N SER A 20 42.22 -6.68 -45.24
CA SER A 20 43.57 -6.53 -44.62
C SER A 20 44.71 -5.99 -45.53
N PRO A 21 45.96 -5.69 -45.06
CA PRO A 21 46.56 -5.83 -43.71
C PRO A 21 47.36 -4.60 -43.14
N GLU A 22 48.02 -4.82 -41.98
CA GLU A 22 49.06 -4.01 -41.25
C GLU A 22 50.45 -3.92 -41.99
N PRO A 23 51.56 -3.22 -41.53
CA PRO A 23 51.95 -2.89 -40.12
C PRO A 23 52.84 -1.62 -39.77
N SER A 24 52.87 -1.30 -38.46
CA SER A 24 54.03 -0.89 -37.59
C SER A 24 55.00 0.32 -37.84
N ASN A 25 55.16 1.16 -36.79
CA ASN A 25 56.41 1.43 -35.99
C ASN A 25 56.99 2.89 -35.84
N ALA A 26 57.49 3.17 -34.61
CA ALA A 26 58.60 4.07 -34.17
C ALA A 26 58.49 5.62 -33.95
N GLN A 27 58.61 6.04 -32.66
CA GLN A 27 59.45 7.15 -32.09
C GLN A 27 59.10 8.66 -32.34
N SER A 28 59.41 9.68 -31.47
CA SER A 28 59.74 9.77 -30.02
C SER A 28 59.84 11.24 -29.46
N ARG A 29 59.56 11.45 -28.14
CA ARG A 29 60.01 12.55 -27.19
C ARG A 29 59.52 14.03 -27.25
N ARG A 30 58.76 14.43 -26.21
CA ARG A 30 59.00 15.52 -25.19
C ARG A 30 57.90 15.45 -24.11
N ARG A 31 58.16 15.28 -22.79
CA ARG A 31 58.48 16.27 -21.71
C ARG A 31 57.47 17.45 -21.68
N THR A 32 56.80 17.83 -20.58
CA THR A 32 56.83 17.47 -19.13
C THR A 32 55.46 17.87 -18.51
N ALA A 33 54.75 17.06 -17.72
CA ALA A 33 54.90 16.75 -16.28
C ALA A 33 54.32 17.80 -15.28
N VAL A 34 53.08 17.55 -14.84
CA VAL A 34 52.42 17.92 -13.55
C VAL A 34 51.38 16.78 -13.36
N ASP A 35 51.53 15.77 -12.50
CA ASP A 35 51.62 15.74 -11.03
C ASP A 35 50.27 16.11 -10.35
N SER A 36 49.73 15.37 -9.36
CA SER A 36 50.26 14.23 -8.60
C SER A 36 49.28 13.05 -8.48
N PHE A 37 49.83 11.87 -8.18
CA PHE A 37 49.06 10.72 -7.70
C PHE A 37 48.97 10.76 -6.17
N ILE A 38 47.88 10.22 -5.60
CA ILE A 38 47.91 9.57 -4.28
C ILE A 38 47.55 8.10 -4.50
N ALA A 39 48.34 7.22 -3.91
CA ALA A 39 48.16 5.78 -3.94
C ALA A 39 48.02 5.25 -2.51
N ASN A 40 47.35 4.10 -2.38
CA ASN A 40 47.25 3.26 -1.17
C ASN A 40 46.67 3.93 0.10
N ASP A 41 45.58 3.37 0.61
CA ASP A 41 45.84 2.30 1.58
C ASP A 41 44.83 1.14 1.45
N SER A 42 45.12 0.03 2.12
CA SER A 42 44.40 -1.25 1.99
C SER A 42 43.90 -1.73 3.35
N ASP A 43 42.60 -1.56 3.62
CA ASP A 43 41.92 -2.18 4.78
C ASP A 43 40.91 -3.24 4.32
N GLU A 44 41.24 -4.50 4.57
CA GLU A 44 40.27 -5.59 4.61
C GLU A 44 39.56 -5.53 5.96
N GLU A 45 38.39 -4.85 6.03
CA GLU A 45 37.61 -4.78 7.28
C GLU A 45 37.05 -6.17 7.67
N ASP A 46 37.77 -6.83 8.57
CA ASP A 46 37.40 -8.06 9.27
C ASP A 46 36.10 -7.88 10.08
N ASP A 47 35.03 -8.59 9.69
CA ASP A 47 33.69 -8.54 10.32
C ASP A 47 33.63 -9.30 11.67
N SER A 48 34.68 -9.16 12.50
CA SER A 48 34.85 -9.86 13.78
C SER A 48 34.46 -9.03 15.01
N GLN A 49 34.15 -7.73 14.85
CA GLN A 49 33.95 -6.83 16.00
C GLN A 49 32.51 -6.75 16.54
N LEU A 50 31.95 -7.91 16.90
CA LEU A 50 30.73 -8.05 17.72
C LEU A 50 30.95 -7.60 19.19
N GLY A 51 31.45 -6.38 19.43
CA GLY A 51 31.99 -6.00 20.74
C GLY A 51 31.73 -4.59 21.30
N ALA A 52 31.41 -3.56 20.49
CA ALA A 52 31.62 -2.17 20.93
C ALA A 52 30.47 -1.16 20.68
N THR A 53 29.23 -1.40 21.17
CA THR A 53 28.21 -0.32 21.15
C THR A 53 27.14 -0.34 22.26
N GLN A 54 27.51 -0.65 23.52
CA GLN A 54 26.65 -0.38 24.69
C GLN A 54 26.59 1.11 25.11
N VAL A 55 26.63 2.04 24.14
CA VAL A 55 26.49 3.48 24.39
C VAL A 55 25.03 3.88 24.17
N LEU A 56 24.39 4.41 25.22
CA LEU A 56 22.93 4.49 25.42
C LEU A 56 22.28 3.11 25.49
N GLY A 57 21.66 2.78 26.64
CA GLY A 57 21.08 1.48 27.01
C GLY A 57 19.85 1.00 26.22
N VAL A 58 19.66 1.50 24.99
CA VAL A 58 18.65 1.04 24.04
C VAL A 58 19.28 -0.06 23.17
N ASN A 59 18.65 -1.25 23.16
CA ASN A 59 19.09 -2.43 22.40
C ASN A 59 19.45 -2.06 20.93
N PRO A 60 20.60 -2.52 20.38
CA PRO A 60 21.01 -2.17 19.01
C PRO A 60 19.99 -2.57 17.94
N MET A 61 19.18 -3.61 18.14
CA MET A 61 18.07 -3.97 17.25
C MET A 61 16.96 -2.91 17.25
N VAL A 62 16.68 -2.27 18.39
CA VAL A 62 15.73 -1.14 18.46
C VAL A 62 16.28 0.04 17.64
N LYS A 63 17.55 0.41 17.82
CA LYS A 63 18.21 1.47 17.04
C LYS A 63 18.18 1.18 15.52
N LYS A 64 18.45 -0.08 15.12
CA LYS A 64 18.34 -0.53 13.71
C LYS A 64 16.89 -0.46 13.20
N MET A 65 15.89 -0.84 14.00
CA MET A 65 14.48 -0.82 13.59
C MET A 65 13.92 0.59 13.43
N VAL A 66 14.22 1.50 14.37
CA VAL A 66 13.84 2.92 14.29
C VAL A 66 14.43 3.57 13.04
N ARG A 67 15.72 3.32 12.74
CA ARG A 67 16.37 3.82 11.52
C ARG A 67 15.73 3.25 10.25
N LEU A 68 15.40 1.96 10.23
CA LEU A 68 14.68 1.34 9.11
C LEU A 68 13.31 2.01 8.89
N ALA A 69 12.54 2.22 9.97
CA ALA A 69 11.21 2.82 9.88
C ALA A 69 11.25 4.25 9.32
N LEU A 70 12.14 5.09 9.85
CA LEU A 70 12.32 6.48 9.38
C LEU A 70 12.79 6.54 7.91
N ALA A 71 13.73 5.67 7.51
CA ALA A 71 14.23 5.61 6.15
C ALA A 71 13.19 5.06 5.14
N SER A 72 12.39 4.07 5.55
CA SER A 72 11.25 3.60 4.76
C SER A 72 10.19 4.68 4.60
N GLU A 73 9.92 5.49 5.62
CA GLU A 73 8.93 6.55 5.52
C GLU A 73 9.37 7.72 4.64
N TYR A 74 10.60 8.19 4.81
CA TYR A 74 11.20 9.19 3.92
C TYR A 74 11.22 8.74 2.43
N SER A 75 11.24 7.43 2.18
CA SER A 75 11.16 6.85 0.83
C SER A 75 9.76 6.33 0.44
N ARG A 76 8.73 6.59 1.25
CA ARG A 76 7.34 6.10 1.16
C ARG A 76 7.19 4.58 0.99
N GLN A 77 8.19 3.79 1.39
CA GLN A 77 8.19 2.33 1.30
C GLN A 77 7.40 1.64 2.43
N VAL A 78 6.75 0.53 2.11
CA VAL A 78 6.09 -0.35 3.10
C VAL A 78 7.13 -1.24 3.79
N ILE A 79 7.18 -1.20 5.12
CA ILE A 79 8.12 -1.97 5.94
C ILE A 79 7.58 -3.40 6.08
N ARG A 80 8.21 -4.39 5.43
CA ARG A 80 7.76 -5.79 5.50
C ARG A 80 8.49 -6.56 6.59
N ARG A 81 7.88 -7.61 7.15
CA ARG A 81 8.56 -8.47 8.14
C ARG A 81 9.84 -9.13 7.61
N ASN A 82 9.93 -9.43 6.31
CA ASN A 82 11.15 -9.99 5.73
C ASN A 82 12.30 -8.98 5.76
N ASP A 83 12.04 -7.71 5.39
CA ASP A 83 13.00 -6.61 5.54
C ASP A 83 13.46 -6.42 6.98
N ILE A 84 12.55 -6.46 7.96
CA ILE A 84 12.92 -6.38 9.38
C ILE A 84 13.80 -7.57 9.78
N SER A 85 13.42 -8.80 9.43
CA SER A 85 14.22 -9.99 9.76
C SER A 85 15.63 -9.90 9.17
N GLN A 86 15.79 -9.49 7.91
CA GLN A 86 17.08 -9.37 7.24
C GLN A 86 17.92 -8.18 7.73
N LYS A 87 17.33 -6.98 7.82
CA LYS A 87 18.07 -5.71 8.01
C LYS A 87 18.22 -5.30 9.49
N VAL A 88 17.41 -5.87 10.39
CA VAL A 88 17.38 -5.50 11.81
C VAL A 88 17.82 -6.64 12.72
N LEU A 89 17.28 -7.84 12.49
CA LEU A 89 17.41 -8.96 13.43
C LEU A 89 18.55 -9.92 13.08
N GLY A 90 18.78 -10.18 11.78
CA GLY A 90 19.62 -11.28 11.33
C GLY A 90 19.15 -12.61 11.92
N GLU A 91 20.08 -13.35 12.52
CA GLU A 91 19.80 -14.59 13.27
C GLU A 91 18.87 -14.38 14.47
N GLY A 92 18.85 -13.15 15.02
CA GLY A 92 18.05 -12.73 16.17
C GLY A 92 16.52 -12.70 15.98
N SER A 93 15.98 -13.45 15.01
CA SER A 93 14.56 -13.46 14.61
C SER A 93 13.57 -13.63 15.79
N ARG A 94 13.96 -14.39 16.83
CA ARG A 94 13.19 -14.58 18.08
C ARG A 94 12.99 -13.27 18.86
N GLN A 95 13.92 -12.32 18.77
CA GLN A 95 13.90 -11.06 19.54
C GLN A 95 12.92 -10.01 18.98
N PHE A 96 12.27 -10.26 17.83
CA PHE A 96 11.37 -9.30 17.17
C PHE A 96 10.38 -8.61 18.12
N LYS A 97 9.71 -9.35 19.02
CA LYS A 97 8.66 -8.77 19.88
C LYS A 97 9.22 -7.70 20.81
N ALA A 98 10.41 -7.93 21.38
CA ALA A 98 11.10 -6.97 22.24
C ALA A 98 11.65 -5.79 21.43
N ALA A 99 12.30 -6.07 20.28
CA ALA A 99 12.84 -5.04 19.41
C ALA A 99 11.75 -4.13 18.80
N PHE A 100 10.58 -4.68 18.47
CA PHE A 100 9.44 -3.93 17.94
C PHE A 100 8.73 -3.10 19.02
N ALA A 101 8.57 -3.63 20.24
CA ALA A 101 8.04 -2.84 21.36
C ALA A 101 8.93 -1.63 21.66
N GLY A 102 10.23 -1.85 21.91
CA GLY A 102 11.17 -0.74 22.17
C GLY A 102 11.32 0.23 20.99
N ALA A 103 11.13 -0.22 19.74
CA ALA A 103 11.09 0.67 18.59
C ALA A 103 9.83 1.55 18.56
N GLN A 104 8.66 1.00 18.88
CA GLN A 104 7.41 1.77 19.01
C GLN A 104 7.51 2.82 20.12
N ASP A 105 8.10 2.46 21.26
CA ASP A 105 8.27 3.40 22.39
C ASP A 105 9.20 4.56 22.00
N VAL A 106 10.32 4.28 21.32
CA VAL A 106 11.23 5.33 20.82
C VAL A 106 10.58 6.17 19.72
N LEU A 107 9.88 5.57 18.76
CA LEU A 107 9.19 6.31 17.69
C LEU A 107 8.11 7.24 18.26
N LYS A 108 7.35 6.81 19.27
CA LYS A 108 6.33 7.64 19.91
C LYS A 108 6.93 8.76 20.73
N ASN A 109 7.84 8.42 21.64
CA ASN A 109 8.32 9.36 22.67
C ASN A 109 9.40 10.33 22.16
N VAL A 110 10.12 9.99 21.07
CA VAL A 110 11.20 10.84 20.52
C VAL A 110 10.82 11.47 19.18
N PHE A 111 10.07 10.76 18.32
CA PHE A 111 9.78 11.21 16.96
C PHE A 111 8.31 11.62 16.73
N GLY A 112 7.40 11.34 17.66
CA GLY A 112 5.96 11.58 17.47
C GLY A 112 5.37 10.75 16.33
N MET A 113 5.80 9.49 16.20
CA MET A 113 5.36 8.56 15.14
C MET A 113 5.08 7.17 15.69
N GLN A 114 4.34 6.34 14.94
CA GLN A 114 4.17 4.91 15.27
C GLN A 114 4.05 4.05 14.01
N MET A 115 4.56 2.82 14.07
CA MET A 115 4.37 1.83 13.01
C MET A 115 2.96 1.23 13.10
N ILE A 116 2.10 1.51 12.12
CA ILE A 116 0.75 0.95 12.01
C ILE A 116 0.78 -0.23 11.02
N GLU A 117 0.16 -1.35 11.38
CA GLU A 117 0.05 -2.50 10.48
C GLU A 117 -0.94 -2.19 9.34
N GLN A 118 -0.52 -2.44 8.11
CA GLN A 118 -1.37 -2.20 6.94
C GLN A 118 -2.51 -3.23 6.88
N PRO A 119 -3.72 -2.85 6.42
CA PRO A 119 -4.73 -3.80 6.00
C PRO A 119 -4.14 -4.80 5.00
N MET A 120 -4.57 -6.06 5.07
CA MET A 120 -4.21 -7.04 4.05
C MET A 120 -4.68 -6.53 2.67
N LYS A 121 -3.88 -6.75 1.63
CA LYS A 121 -4.30 -6.44 0.26
C LYS A 121 -5.56 -7.23 -0.07
N ASP A 122 -6.58 -6.53 -0.56
CA ASP A 122 -7.84 -7.12 -0.98
C ASP A 122 -7.58 -8.18 -2.07
N ARG A 123 -8.32 -9.28 -2.03
CA ARG A 123 -8.16 -10.44 -2.94
C ARG A 123 -9.07 -10.27 -4.14
N LEU A 124 -8.66 -9.42 -5.07
CA LEU A 124 -9.54 -8.86 -6.10
C LEU A 124 -9.86 -9.85 -7.22
N THR A 125 -8.84 -10.44 -7.85
CA THR A 125 -9.06 -11.33 -9.01
C THR A 125 -9.74 -12.64 -8.61
N VAL A 126 -10.46 -13.26 -9.55
CA VAL A 126 -11.06 -14.59 -9.36
C VAL A 126 -9.99 -15.64 -9.01
N SER A 127 -8.78 -15.53 -9.57
CA SER A 127 -7.64 -16.40 -9.25
C SER A 127 -7.15 -16.22 -7.80
N GLN A 128 -7.09 -15.00 -7.27
CA GLN A 128 -6.74 -14.72 -5.88
C GLN A 128 -7.83 -15.22 -4.91
N ARG A 129 -9.11 -15.09 -5.27
CA ARG A 129 -10.24 -15.64 -4.49
C ARG A 129 -10.21 -17.17 -4.44
N ARG A 130 -9.98 -17.85 -5.57
CA ARG A 130 -9.83 -19.32 -5.63
C ARG A 130 -8.58 -19.83 -4.91
N ALA A 131 -7.45 -19.11 -4.98
CA ALA A 131 -6.25 -19.45 -4.22
C ALA A 131 -6.46 -19.28 -2.71
N ALA A 132 -7.19 -18.23 -2.30
CA ALA A 132 -7.51 -17.98 -0.89
C ALA A 132 -8.42 -19.07 -0.26
N GLN A 133 -9.29 -19.69 -1.06
CA GLN A 133 -10.14 -20.82 -0.62
C GLN A 133 -9.35 -22.12 -0.40
N ARG A 134 -8.07 -22.19 -0.78
CA ARG A 134 -7.16 -23.33 -0.56
C ARG A 134 -6.22 -23.14 0.65
N VAL A 135 -6.57 -22.23 1.57
CA VAL A 135 -5.73 -21.90 2.74
C VAL A 135 -6.59 -22.02 4.01
N ASP A 136 -6.49 -23.16 4.68
CA ASP A 136 -7.36 -23.55 5.82
C ASP A 136 -7.26 -22.64 7.05
N LYS A 137 -6.22 -21.80 7.12
CA LYS A 137 -6.08 -20.73 8.11
C LYS A 137 -5.56 -19.43 7.46
N PRO A 138 -6.42 -18.47 7.10
CA PRO A 138 -5.97 -17.15 6.68
C PRO A 138 -5.25 -16.44 7.83
N SER A 139 -4.08 -15.86 7.56
CA SER A 139 -3.29 -15.16 8.58
C SER A 139 -3.91 -13.82 8.95
N SER A 140 -4.30 -13.65 10.22
CA SER A 140 -4.91 -12.42 10.77
C SER A 140 -4.02 -11.17 10.82
N SER A 141 -2.85 -11.19 10.16
CA SER A 141 -1.83 -10.14 10.17
C SER A 141 -1.19 -10.08 8.78
N SER A 142 -1.05 -8.86 8.24
CA SER A 142 -0.39 -8.58 6.96
C SER A 142 1.13 -8.58 7.06
N LYS A 143 1.68 -8.49 8.29
CA LYS A 143 3.11 -8.46 8.60
C LYS A 143 3.87 -7.36 7.81
N SER A 144 3.15 -6.26 7.56
CA SER A 144 3.57 -5.14 6.73
C SER A 144 3.11 -3.84 7.40
N TRP A 145 4.01 -2.87 7.56
CA TRP A 145 3.75 -1.65 8.34
C TRP A 145 4.08 -0.38 7.56
N THR A 146 3.37 0.70 7.89
CA THR A 146 3.72 2.09 7.50
C THR A 146 3.96 2.90 8.77
N LEU A 147 4.88 3.85 8.72
CA LEU A 147 5.11 4.77 9.83
C LEU A 147 4.16 5.97 9.69
N VAL A 148 3.42 6.29 10.74
CA VAL A 148 2.40 7.36 10.72
C VAL A 148 2.67 8.33 11.87
N SER A 149 2.58 9.63 11.61
CA SER A 149 2.72 10.65 12.65
C SER A 149 1.57 10.58 13.65
N THR A 150 1.91 10.57 14.94
CA THR A 150 0.99 10.69 16.07
C THR A 150 0.90 12.13 16.59
N LEU A 151 1.56 13.09 15.95
CA LEU A 151 1.49 14.50 16.35
C LEU A 151 0.07 15.07 16.18
N PRO A 152 -0.36 16.00 17.06
CA PRO A 152 -1.58 16.79 16.86
C PRO A 152 -1.58 17.54 15.51
N PRO A 153 -2.74 17.85 14.90
CA PRO A 153 -2.83 18.48 13.58
C PRO A 153 -2.03 19.79 13.45
N GLU A 154 -1.99 20.59 14.52
CA GLU A 154 -1.23 21.86 14.60
C GLU A 154 0.26 21.70 14.29
N TYR A 155 0.85 20.55 14.64
CA TYR A 155 2.27 20.26 14.41
C TYR A 155 2.53 19.47 13.11
N ARG A 156 1.50 19.24 12.28
CA ARG A 156 1.64 18.58 10.96
C ARG A 156 1.94 19.57 9.82
N ILE A 157 2.70 20.62 10.14
CA ILE A 157 3.15 21.64 9.19
C ILE A 157 4.47 21.22 8.51
N PRO A 158 4.74 21.63 7.26
CA PRO A 158 5.96 21.25 6.53
C PRO A 158 7.29 21.68 7.16
N GLU A 159 7.26 22.58 8.13
CA GLU A 159 8.43 23.02 8.91
C GLU A 159 8.83 22.01 10.00
N ILE A 160 7.86 21.28 10.55
CA ILE A 160 8.07 20.28 11.63
C ILE A 160 8.13 18.86 11.04
N LEU A 161 7.25 18.57 10.08
CA LEU A 161 7.27 17.36 9.29
C LEU A 161 7.72 17.71 7.86
N PRO A 162 9.05 17.76 7.59
CA PRO A 162 9.56 18.07 6.27
C PRO A 162 9.03 17.07 5.23
N PRO A 163 8.94 17.47 3.96
CA PRO A 163 8.53 16.57 2.89
C PRO A 163 9.38 15.30 2.84
N THR A 164 8.81 14.22 2.32
CA THR A 164 9.55 12.98 2.00
C THR A 164 10.51 13.24 0.83
N LYS A 165 10.91 12.23 0.05
CA LYS A 165 11.86 12.34 -1.08
C LYS A 165 11.42 13.23 -2.28
N ALA A 166 10.54 14.21 -2.08
CA ALA A 166 10.23 15.27 -3.03
C ALA A 166 11.28 16.41 -2.96
N PRO A 167 11.59 17.09 -4.07
CA PRO A 167 12.59 18.16 -4.11
C PRO A 167 12.14 19.48 -3.46
N SER A 168 10.84 19.65 -3.16
CA SER A 168 10.32 20.83 -2.45
C SER A 168 9.02 20.52 -1.73
N SER A 169 8.65 21.35 -0.73
CA SER A 169 7.35 21.26 -0.07
C SER A 169 6.19 21.46 -1.06
N ALA A 170 6.31 22.32 -2.06
CA ALA A 170 5.25 22.53 -3.05
C ALA A 170 5.02 21.29 -3.92
N THR A 171 6.12 20.61 -4.31
CA THR A 171 6.06 19.32 -5.03
C THR A 171 5.40 18.23 -4.18
N GLU A 172 5.70 18.19 -2.87
CA GLU A 172 5.07 17.25 -1.94
C GLU A 172 3.58 17.55 -1.73
N SER A 173 3.21 18.80 -1.43
CA SER A 173 1.81 19.23 -1.29
C SER A 173 0.98 18.93 -2.54
N SER A 174 1.59 19.09 -3.73
CA SER A 174 0.97 18.72 -5.01
C SER A 174 0.74 17.21 -5.12
N TYR A 175 1.71 16.39 -4.67
CA TYR A 175 1.56 14.93 -4.65
C TYR A 175 0.48 14.47 -3.66
N VAL A 176 0.45 15.05 -2.46
CA VAL A 176 -0.58 14.82 -1.45
C VAL A 176 -1.97 15.20 -1.96
N ALA A 177 -2.13 16.36 -2.59
CA ALA A 177 -3.40 16.78 -3.17
C ALA A 177 -3.87 15.80 -4.26
N LEU A 178 -2.98 15.42 -5.19
CA LEU A 178 -3.30 14.51 -6.28
C LEU A 178 -3.70 13.11 -5.79
N TYR A 179 -2.99 12.51 -4.82
CA TYR A 179 -3.38 11.20 -4.31
C TYR A 179 -4.65 11.25 -3.46
N THR A 180 -4.83 12.31 -2.67
CA THR A 180 -6.05 12.48 -1.85
C THR A 180 -7.27 12.69 -2.75
N PHE A 181 -7.15 13.44 -3.84
CA PHE A 181 -8.20 13.60 -4.84
C PHE A 181 -8.56 12.28 -5.52
N ILE A 182 -7.58 11.51 -6.03
CA ILE A 182 -7.85 10.23 -6.71
C ILE A 182 -8.45 9.20 -5.73
N ILE A 183 -7.96 9.12 -4.49
CA ILE A 183 -8.55 8.26 -3.45
C ILE A 183 -9.98 8.70 -3.11
N SER A 184 -10.26 10.00 -3.11
CA SER A 184 -11.61 10.53 -2.88
C SER A 184 -12.56 10.13 -4.01
N LEU A 185 -12.15 10.24 -5.27
CA LEU A 185 -12.94 9.79 -6.42
C LEU A 185 -13.30 8.30 -6.33
N ILE A 186 -12.33 7.44 -5.96
CA ILE A 186 -12.54 5.98 -5.84
C ILE A 186 -13.42 5.63 -4.64
N THR A 187 -13.20 6.28 -3.49
CA THR A 187 -14.02 6.04 -2.29
C THR A 187 -15.47 6.47 -2.55
N LEU A 188 -15.69 7.67 -3.08
CA LEU A 188 -17.03 8.20 -3.40
C LEU A 188 -17.70 7.49 -4.58
N SER A 189 -16.97 6.72 -5.40
CA SER A 189 -17.55 5.86 -6.44
C SER A 189 -17.92 4.45 -5.98
N GLY A 190 -17.78 4.13 -4.68
CA GLY A 190 -18.12 2.83 -4.10
C GLY A 190 -16.93 1.91 -3.81
N GLY A 191 -15.69 2.42 -3.86
CA GLY A 191 -14.47 1.68 -3.50
C GLY A 191 -13.68 1.09 -4.68
N SER A 192 -14.28 1.00 -5.87
CA SER A 192 -13.58 0.78 -7.15
C SER A 192 -13.96 1.83 -8.19
N LEU A 193 -13.11 2.00 -9.20
CA LEU A 193 -13.29 2.95 -10.29
C LEU A 193 -12.65 2.44 -11.58
N ALA A 194 -13.46 2.17 -12.61
CA ALA A 194 -12.97 1.78 -13.93
C ALA A 194 -12.07 2.85 -14.56
N GLU A 195 -11.02 2.44 -15.28
CA GLU A 195 -9.98 3.31 -15.87
C GLU A 195 -10.58 4.40 -16.78
N GLN A 196 -11.57 4.05 -17.62
CA GLN A 196 -12.32 5.00 -18.46
C GLN A 196 -13.08 6.07 -17.65
N LYS A 197 -13.58 5.73 -16.45
CA LYS A 197 -14.33 6.66 -15.59
C LYS A 197 -13.36 7.56 -14.82
N LEU A 198 -12.19 7.04 -14.41
CA LEU A 198 -11.10 7.84 -13.84
C LEU A 198 -10.57 8.87 -14.86
N ASP A 199 -10.27 8.45 -16.09
CA ASP A 199 -9.86 9.34 -17.18
C ASP A 199 -10.87 10.48 -17.40
N ARG A 200 -12.17 10.16 -17.49
CA ARG A 200 -13.25 11.18 -17.60
C ARG A 200 -13.31 12.16 -16.42
N TYR A 201 -12.85 11.80 -15.22
CA TYR A 201 -12.70 12.76 -14.11
C TYR A 201 -11.41 13.57 -14.23
N LEU A 202 -10.29 12.95 -14.61
CA LEU A 202 -9.00 13.62 -14.77
C LEU A 202 -9.04 14.68 -15.89
N ARG A 203 -9.72 14.40 -17.01
CA ARG A 203 -10.00 15.39 -18.07
C ARG A 203 -10.73 16.63 -17.57
N ARG A 204 -11.66 16.49 -16.60
CA ARG A 204 -12.42 17.62 -16.04
C ARG A 204 -11.57 18.55 -15.16
N VAL A 205 -10.42 18.08 -14.68
CA VAL A 205 -9.45 18.88 -13.90
C VAL A 205 -8.15 19.12 -14.66
N ASN A 206 -8.18 18.98 -16.00
CA ASN A 206 -7.04 19.17 -16.92
C ASN A 206 -5.80 18.33 -16.54
N ALA A 207 -6.01 17.13 -16.00
CA ALA A 207 -4.98 16.22 -15.49
C ALA A 207 -4.94 14.87 -16.23
N ASP A 208 -5.44 14.79 -17.46
CA ASP A 208 -5.54 13.56 -18.25
C ASP A 208 -4.18 13.11 -18.81
N THR A 209 -3.40 14.04 -19.36
CA THR A 209 -2.12 13.78 -20.01
C THR A 209 -0.93 14.12 -19.11
N TYR A 210 -1.02 15.27 -18.42
CA TYR A 210 0.02 15.79 -17.54
C TYR A 210 -0.58 16.24 -16.20
N THR A 211 0.20 16.09 -15.14
CA THR A 211 -0.08 16.65 -13.81
C THR A 211 1.04 17.64 -13.44
N PRO A 212 0.90 18.43 -12.37
CA PRO A 212 1.98 19.29 -11.84
C PRO A 212 3.29 18.58 -11.42
N LEU A 213 3.43 17.27 -11.66
CA LEU A 213 4.56 16.44 -11.25
C LEU A 213 5.20 15.68 -12.42
N ASP A 214 4.41 14.98 -13.21
CA ASP A 214 4.81 14.23 -14.42
C ASP A 214 3.55 13.86 -15.24
N ARG A 215 3.72 13.10 -16.32
CA ARG A 215 2.61 12.45 -17.06
C ARG A 215 1.73 11.61 -16.15
N THR A 216 0.42 11.67 -16.40
CA THR A 216 -0.61 11.05 -15.57
C THR A 216 -0.44 9.53 -15.43
N GLU A 217 -0.09 8.81 -16.50
CA GLU A 217 0.20 7.37 -16.47
C GLU A 217 1.35 7.00 -15.49
N LYS A 218 2.42 7.81 -15.48
CA LYS A 218 3.56 7.62 -14.57
C LYS A 218 3.18 7.95 -13.14
N LEU A 219 2.34 8.97 -12.93
CA LEU A 219 1.80 9.29 -11.61
C LEU A 219 0.98 8.11 -11.06
N LEU A 220 0.05 7.57 -11.85
CA LEU A 220 -0.75 6.40 -11.46
C LEU A 220 0.13 5.18 -11.20
N THR A 221 1.16 4.95 -12.02
CA THR A 221 2.17 3.90 -11.81
C THR A 221 2.93 4.08 -10.50
N ARG A 222 3.35 5.32 -10.17
CA ARG A 222 3.99 5.65 -8.89
C ARG A 222 3.04 5.45 -7.72
N LEU A 223 1.77 5.87 -7.82
CA LEU A 223 0.77 5.67 -6.77
C LEU A 223 0.47 4.19 -6.49
N CYS A 224 0.51 3.34 -7.52
CA CYS A 224 0.45 1.88 -7.35
C CYS A 224 1.71 1.30 -6.69
N LYS A 225 2.90 1.84 -6.99
CA LYS A 225 4.18 1.42 -6.40
C LYS A 225 4.30 1.81 -4.92
N ASP A 226 3.94 3.05 -4.60
CA ASP A 226 4.01 3.62 -3.25
C ASP A 226 2.83 3.13 -2.37
N GLY A 227 1.82 2.47 -2.97
CA GLY A 227 0.78 1.71 -2.26
C GLY A 227 -0.52 2.46 -1.97
N TYR A 228 -0.72 3.63 -2.59
CA TYR A 228 -1.96 4.42 -2.53
C TYR A 228 -3.08 3.83 -3.37
N LEU A 229 -2.73 3.15 -4.47
CA LEU A 229 -3.66 2.55 -5.41
C LEU A 229 -3.33 1.07 -5.66
N VAL A 230 -4.34 0.33 -6.12
CA VAL A 230 -4.19 -1.01 -6.71
C VAL A 230 -4.91 -1.00 -8.07
N ARG A 231 -4.15 -1.22 -9.15
CA ARG A 231 -4.71 -1.45 -10.50
C ARG A 231 -5.07 -2.94 -10.62
N ASN A 232 -6.36 -3.23 -10.66
CA ASN A 232 -6.90 -4.54 -11.01
C ASN A 232 -7.11 -4.60 -12.53
N ARG A 233 -6.79 -5.73 -13.16
CA ARG A 233 -7.07 -6.03 -14.57
C ARG A 233 -7.71 -7.41 -14.59
N ASP A 234 -9.01 -7.45 -14.81
CA ASP A 234 -9.74 -8.70 -15.02
C ASP A 234 -10.11 -8.83 -16.51
N VAL A 235 -10.44 -10.03 -16.95
CA VAL A 235 -10.82 -10.30 -18.34
C VAL A 235 -12.21 -10.92 -18.33
N ASP A 236 -13.22 -10.09 -18.59
CA ASP A 236 -14.64 -10.50 -18.57
C ASP A 236 -15.19 -10.48 -19.99
N GLY A 237 -15.92 -11.53 -20.38
CA GLY A 237 -16.38 -11.77 -21.76
C GLY A 237 -15.29 -11.91 -22.85
N GLY A 238 -14.03 -11.60 -22.54
CA GLY A 238 -12.93 -11.44 -23.49
C GLY A 238 -12.44 -9.98 -23.64
N GLU A 239 -13.13 -9.02 -23.04
CA GLU A 239 -12.67 -7.63 -22.93
C GLU A 239 -11.84 -7.43 -21.64
N GLU A 240 -10.82 -6.57 -21.71
CA GLU A 240 -9.97 -6.27 -20.56
C GLU A 240 -10.55 -5.11 -19.75
N VAL A 241 -11.10 -5.42 -18.58
CA VAL A 241 -11.64 -4.41 -17.66
C VAL A 241 -10.57 -4.04 -16.63
N VAL A 242 -10.15 -2.79 -16.67
CA VAL A 242 -9.19 -2.22 -15.71
C VAL A 242 -9.93 -1.36 -14.68
N GLU A 243 -9.71 -1.65 -13.41
CA GLU A 243 -10.21 -0.87 -12.27
C GLU A 243 -9.08 -0.39 -11.36
N TYR A 244 -9.25 0.79 -10.76
CA TYR A 244 -8.44 1.29 -9.67
C TYR A 244 -9.20 1.20 -8.36
N LEU A 245 -8.51 0.73 -7.32
CA LEU A 245 -9.01 0.62 -5.96
C LEU A 245 -8.04 1.28 -4.98
N VAL A 246 -8.52 1.69 -3.80
CA VAL A 246 -7.67 2.31 -2.77
C VAL A 246 -6.71 1.26 -2.18
N GLY A 247 -5.41 1.51 -2.30
CA GLY A 247 -4.36 0.64 -1.78
C GLY A 247 -4.16 0.77 -0.26
N PRO A 248 -3.47 -0.19 0.39
CA PRO A 248 -3.39 -0.23 1.86
C PRO A 248 -2.78 1.03 2.50
N ARG A 249 -1.87 1.74 1.82
CA ARG A 249 -1.30 3.00 2.33
C ARG A 249 -2.33 4.13 2.28
N GLY A 250 -3.10 4.23 1.19
CA GLY A 250 -4.19 5.19 1.04
C GLY A 250 -5.33 4.99 2.06
N LYS A 251 -5.66 3.73 2.39
CA LYS A 251 -6.65 3.40 3.44
C LYS A 251 -6.24 3.86 4.85
N ILE A 252 -4.95 4.10 5.10
CA ILE A 252 -4.41 4.50 6.42
C ILE A 252 -4.17 6.01 6.50
N GLU A 253 -3.53 6.59 5.48
CA GLU A 253 -3.14 8.02 5.51
C GLU A 253 -4.30 8.96 5.19
N VAL A 254 -5.18 8.57 4.27
CA VAL A 254 -6.35 9.36 3.90
C VAL A 254 -7.57 8.79 4.63
N GLY A 255 -7.84 7.49 4.47
CA GLY A 255 -9.02 6.85 5.05
C GLY A 255 -10.34 7.52 4.61
N THR A 256 -11.44 7.28 5.33
CA THR A 256 -12.70 7.99 5.11
C THR A 256 -12.69 9.41 5.68
N GLU A 257 -11.97 9.64 6.79
CA GLU A 257 -11.74 10.95 7.42
C GLU A 257 -11.15 11.98 6.44
N GLY A 258 -10.07 11.63 5.73
CA GLY A 258 -9.40 12.53 4.80
C GLY A 258 -10.21 12.81 3.53
N VAL A 259 -10.97 11.81 3.04
CA VAL A 259 -11.93 12.03 1.94
C VAL A 259 -13.05 12.97 2.38
N ALA A 260 -13.59 12.79 3.59
CA ALA A 260 -14.60 13.68 4.14
C ALA A 260 -14.06 15.10 4.35
N GLY A 261 -12.83 15.24 4.84
CA GLY A 261 -12.12 16.51 4.98
C GLY A 261 -11.95 17.26 3.66
N LEU A 262 -11.43 16.59 2.62
CA LEU A 262 -11.32 17.20 1.29
C LEU A 262 -12.69 17.57 0.72
N THR A 263 -13.69 16.70 0.88
CA THR A 263 -15.03 16.94 0.34
C THR A 263 -15.71 18.14 1.01
N ARG A 264 -15.56 18.32 2.34
CA ARG A 264 -16.01 19.52 3.04
C ARG A 264 -15.35 20.79 2.51
N GLU A 265 -14.03 20.80 2.37
CA GLU A 265 -13.28 21.98 1.92
C GLU A 265 -13.62 22.38 0.47
N VAL A 266 -13.85 21.40 -0.41
CA VAL A 266 -14.29 21.63 -1.81
C VAL A 266 -15.73 22.17 -1.91
N TYR A 267 -16.62 21.81 -0.98
CA TYR A 267 -18.02 22.24 -0.96
C TYR A 267 -18.31 23.43 -0.03
N GLY A 268 -17.28 24.11 0.50
CA GLY A 268 -17.44 25.27 1.38
C GLY A 268 -17.32 24.93 2.87
N TYR A 269 -17.94 23.85 3.35
CA TYR A 269 -18.06 23.45 4.77
C TYR A 269 -16.75 23.08 5.52
N GLY A 270 -15.58 23.32 4.90
CA GLY A 270 -14.27 22.98 5.42
C GLY A 270 -13.81 23.82 6.63
N ARG A 271 -12.56 23.58 7.07
CA ARG A 271 -11.97 24.31 8.19
C ARG A 271 -11.42 25.67 7.76
N VAL A 272 -10.87 25.77 6.54
CA VAL A 272 -10.22 27.01 6.08
C VAL A 272 -11.28 28.09 5.82
N ASN A 273 -12.43 27.70 5.28
CA ASN A 273 -13.53 28.64 5.05
C ASN A 273 -14.22 29.08 6.35
N ARG A 274 -14.51 28.17 7.28
CA ARG A 274 -15.03 28.56 8.62
C ARG A 274 -14.05 29.45 9.40
N ALA A 275 -12.75 29.21 9.30
CA ALA A 275 -11.73 30.06 9.92
C ALA A 275 -11.59 31.45 9.29
N ARG A 276 -12.27 31.74 8.17
CA ARG A 276 -12.25 33.05 7.50
C ARG A 276 -13.37 34.01 7.91
N GLY A 277 -14.31 33.56 8.76
CA GLY A 277 -15.45 34.40 9.16
C GLY A 277 -16.36 34.72 7.97
N GLN A 278 -16.65 33.72 7.14
CA GLN A 278 -17.83 33.76 6.29
C GLN A 278 -19.04 33.68 7.23
N ASP A 279 -19.90 34.70 7.24
CA ASP A 279 -20.89 34.89 8.30
C ASP A 279 -21.92 33.75 8.40
N ASP A 280 -22.29 33.43 9.64
CA ASP A 280 -23.11 32.28 10.06
C ASP A 280 -24.60 32.62 10.00
N ASP A 281 -25.12 32.83 8.77
CA ASP A 281 -26.57 32.96 8.54
C ASP A 281 -27.25 31.59 8.70
N GLY A 282 -28.10 31.45 9.72
CA GLY A 282 -28.62 30.16 10.23
C GLY A 282 -29.48 29.29 9.29
N ASP A 283 -29.62 29.66 8.00
CA ASP A 283 -30.14 28.77 6.95
C ASP A 283 -29.07 27.75 6.49
N ASP A 284 -27.77 28.03 6.68
CA ASP A 284 -26.66 27.15 6.23
C ASP A 284 -26.51 25.87 7.07
N ASP A 285 -27.06 25.82 8.29
CA ASP A 285 -26.96 24.67 9.19
C ASP A 285 -27.76 23.46 8.66
N GLU A 286 -29.01 23.66 8.18
CA GLU A 286 -29.80 22.57 7.56
C GLU A 286 -29.13 22.05 6.28
N ALA A 287 -28.53 22.95 5.48
CA ALA A 287 -27.78 22.59 4.29
C ALA A 287 -26.51 21.79 4.63
N MET A 288 -25.79 22.16 5.69
CA MET A 288 -24.62 21.44 6.19
C MET A 288 -24.99 20.07 6.75
N GLU A 289 -26.11 19.95 7.48
CA GLU A 289 -26.62 18.65 7.94
C GLU A 289 -27.00 17.74 6.77
N GLU A 290 -27.73 18.23 5.76
CA GLU A 290 -28.10 17.39 4.61
C GLU A 290 -26.87 16.97 3.80
N PHE A 291 -25.87 17.85 3.68
CA PHE A 291 -24.57 17.53 3.10
C PHE A 291 -23.82 16.46 3.89
N GLU A 292 -23.72 16.57 5.22
CA GLU A 292 -23.10 15.55 6.08
C GLU A 292 -23.83 14.21 5.98
N GLN A 293 -25.17 14.20 5.94
CA GLN A 293 -25.96 12.99 5.74
C GLN A 293 -25.69 12.35 4.37
N ARG A 294 -25.65 13.15 3.29
CA ARG A 294 -25.29 12.69 1.93
C ARG A 294 -23.88 12.10 1.91
N LEU A 295 -22.91 12.81 2.49
CA LEU A 295 -21.50 12.40 2.57
C LEU A 295 -21.32 11.10 3.37
N ARG A 296 -22.00 10.95 4.52
CA ARG A 296 -21.97 9.72 5.33
C ARG A 296 -22.52 8.51 4.59
N ARG A 297 -23.60 8.68 3.81
CA ARG A 297 -24.15 7.65 2.92
C ARG A 297 -23.14 7.28 1.82
N SER A 298 -22.54 8.26 1.15
CA SER A 298 -21.53 8.02 0.09
C SER A 298 -20.23 7.39 0.57
N LEU A 299 -19.83 7.61 1.83
CA LEU A 299 -18.64 7.00 2.44
C LEU A 299 -18.91 5.63 3.11
N GLY A 300 -20.12 5.11 3.03
CA GLY A 300 -20.46 3.78 3.54
C GLY A 300 -20.52 3.67 5.07
N PHE A 301 -20.59 4.78 5.81
CA PHE A 301 -20.69 4.78 7.27
C PHE A 301 -22.03 4.20 7.80
N SER A 302 -22.97 3.83 6.92
CA SER A 302 -24.36 3.52 7.25
C SER A 302 -24.79 2.07 7.01
N ASP A 303 -23.88 1.07 7.02
CA ASP A 303 -24.27 -0.35 7.14
C ASP A 303 -23.20 -1.25 7.82
N MET A 304 -22.71 -0.84 8.99
CA MET A 304 -21.74 -1.61 9.81
C MET A 304 -22.15 -1.65 11.30
N GLY A 305 -23.46 -1.73 11.56
CA GLY A 305 -24.01 -1.71 12.93
C GLY A 305 -25.42 -2.27 13.12
N ALA A 306 -26.10 -2.73 12.06
CA ALA A 306 -27.45 -3.30 12.13
C ALA A 306 -27.49 -4.69 11.48
N PRO A 307 -27.90 -5.76 12.20
CA PRO A 307 -28.06 -7.08 11.58
C PRO A 307 -29.33 -7.11 10.71
N ARG A 308 -29.16 -6.88 9.39
CA ARG A 308 -30.20 -7.10 8.37
C ARG A 308 -30.54 -8.60 8.27
N GLY A 309 -31.37 -9.11 9.18
CA GLY A 309 -31.54 -10.56 9.35
C GLY A 309 -32.67 -11.08 10.23
N ALA A 310 -33.77 -10.35 10.44
CA ALA A 310 -35.01 -10.95 10.99
C ALA A 310 -36.25 -10.10 10.65
N GLN A 311 -37.26 -10.75 10.05
CA GLN A 311 -38.65 -10.27 9.86
C GLN A 311 -38.81 -8.97 9.02
N GLU A 312 -39.94 -8.72 8.35
CA GLU A 312 -41.21 -9.44 8.29
C GLU A 312 -41.51 -9.98 6.88
N ARG A 313 -42.14 -11.15 6.80
CA ARG A 313 -42.78 -11.65 5.57
C ARG A 313 -43.95 -12.56 5.93
N GLY A 314 -45.17 -12.13 5.59
CA GLY A 314 -46.37 -12.98 5.59
C GLY A 314 -47.20 -12.97 6.87
N GLU A 315 -48.02 -11.94 7.06
CA GLU A 315 -49.31 -12.14 7.71
C GLU A 315 -50.26 -12.84 6.73
N ALA A 316 -50.61 -14.10 7.03
CA ALA A 316 -51.70 -14.84 6.39
C ALA A 316 -52.28 -15.81 7.42
N ALA A 317 -53.59 -15.76 7.65
CA ALA A 317 -54.16 -16.20 8.93
C ALA A 317 -54.67 -17.65 8.98
N SER A 318 -54.32 -18.33 10.08
CA SER A 318 -55.15 -19.28 10.85
C SER A 318 -56.04 -20.32 10.13
N GLN A 319 -55.58 -21.57 10.13
CA GLN A 319 -56.32 -22.84 10.36
C GLN A 319 -55.30 -24.01 10.25
N SER A 320 -55.38 -25.14 10.97
CA SER A 320 -56.29 -25.61 12.02
C SER A 320 -55.66 -26.81 12.80
N GLY A 321 -56.18 -27.16 13.99
CA GLY A 321 -56.24 -28.58 14.42
C GLY A 321 -55.15 -29.22 15.31
N GLN A 322 -55.18 -28.92 16.62
CA GLN A 322 -55.05 -29.90 17.74
C GLN A 322 -53.75 -30.76 17.93
N PRO A 323 -53.53 -31.44 19.10
CA PRO A 323 -52.22 -31.32 19.76
C PRO A 323 -51.45 -32.61 20.14
N ALA A 324 -50.21 -32.35 20.60
CA ALA A 324 -49.45 -33.07 21.63
C ALA A 324 -48.84 -34.46 21.36
N ARG A 325 -47.51 -34.53 21.48
CA ARG A 325 -46.79 -35.50 22.34
C ARG A 325 -45.31 -35.13 22.56
N ARG A 326 -44.81 -35.34 23.79
CA ARG A 326 -43.37 -35.36 24.15
C ARG A 326 -42.90 -36.83 24.19
N PRO A 327 -41.67 -37.11 23.74
CA PRO A 327 -40.63 -37.67 24.64
C PRO A 327 -39.39 -36.76 24.62
N ARG A 328 -38.77 -36.39 25.75
CA ARG A 328 -37.91 -37.21 26.63
C ARG A 328 -36.60 -37.67 25.97
N ARG A 329 -35.61 -36.77 26.10
CA ARG A 329 -34.16 -36.99 26.17
C ARG A 329 -33.81 -38.37 26.75
N ILE A 330 -32.98 -39.13 26.05
CA ILE A 330 -32.20 -40.26 26.58
C ILE A 330 -30.73 -39.85 26.55
N THR A 331 -30.01 -40.13 27.62
CA THR A 331 -28.57 -39.96 27.74
C THR A 331 -27.97 -41.32 28.09
N ASN A 332 -27.30 -41.95 27.14
CA ASN A 332 -26.51 -43.16 27.41
C ASN A 332 -25.14 -42.74 27.94
N ILE A 333 -24.81 -43.20 29.13
CA ILE A 333 -23.45 -43.37 29.65
C ILE A 333 -23.45 -44.75 30.31
N GLU A 334 -22.43 -45.54 30.04
CA GLU A 334 -22.22 -46.90 30.55
C GLU A 334 -21.40 -46.85 31.85
N ASP A 335 -21.59 -47.81 32.78
CA ASP A 335 -20.59 -48.29 33.76
C ASP A 335 -21.21 -49.36 34.71
N GLY A 336 -20.46 -50.42 35.06
CA GLY A 336 -20.80 -51.48 36.04
C GLY A 336 -21.82 -52.53 35.56
N ASP A 337 -21.58 -53.85 35.48
CA ASP A 337 -20.71 -54.82 36.22
C ASP A 337 -21.30 -55.32 37.56
N ASP A 338 -20.87 -56.53 37.98
CA ASP A 338 -21.53 -57.49 38.91
C ASP A 338 -22.82 -58.16 38.33
N GLY A 339 -23.09 -59.47 38.48
CA GLY A 339 -22.30 -60.60 39.01
C GLY A 339 -23.19 -61.86 39.20
N ASP A 340 -22.63 -63.07 39.01
CA ASP A 340 -23.19 -64.44 39.20
C ASP A 340 -24.50 -64.78 38.41
N ASP A 341 -24.72 -65.97 37.84
CA ASP A 341 -24.47 -67.37 38.25
C ASP A 341 -24.20 -68.28 37.02
#